data_AF-A0A436RB67-F1
#
_entry.id   AF-A0A436RB67-F1
#
_cell.length_a   1.000
_cell.length_b   1.000
_cell.length_c   1.000
_cell.angle_alpha   90.00
_cell.angle_beta   90.00
_cell.angle_gamma   90.00
#
_symmetry.space_group_name_H-M   'P 1'
#
loop_
_entity.id
_entity.type
_entity.pdbx_description
1 polymer ?
#
loop_
_entity_poly.entity_id
_entity_poly.type
_entity_poly.pdbx_seq_one_letter_code
_entity_poly.pdbx_strand_id
1 'polypeptide(L)' 'RGMCGEAAGRPDLIPAFIGMGLTELSMSPASIQRAKKTIAAMAPER' A
#
# COMPACT_ATOMS: atom_id res chain seq x y z
N ARG A 1 2.45 9.45 8.92
CA ARG A 1 3.08 8.18 9.36
C ARG A 1 3.09 7.26 8.14
N GLY A 2 4.22 6.62 7.84
CA GLY A 2 4.35 5.83 6.61
C GLY A 2 5.21 4.59 6.79
N MET A 3 5.18 3.71 5.79
CA MET A 3 6.00 2.51 5.73
C MET A 3 6.99 2.58 4.57
N CYS A 4 8.23 2.19 4.81
CA CYS A 4 9.28 2.08 3.79
C CYS A 4 9.80 0.64 3.71
N GLY A 5 10.22 0.23 2.51
CA GLY A 5 10.87 -1.05 2.24
C GLY A 5 10.00 -2.00 1.43
N GLU A 6 10.52 -3.22 1.21
CA GLU A 6 9.87 -4.24 0.36
C GLU A 6 8.43 -4.53 0.79
N ALA A 7 8.17 -4.53 2.10
CA ALA A 7 6.84 -4.75 2.66
C ALA A 7 5.80 -3.70 2.20
N ALA A 8 6.21 -2.44 2.03
CA ALA A 8 5.31 -1.36 1.62
C ALA A 8 4.70 -1.59 0.23
N GLY A 9 5.38 -2.36 -0.63
CA GLY A 9 4.91 -2.71 -1.97
C GLY A 9 4.18 -4.05 -2.07
N ARG A 10 4.00 -4.78 -0.95
CA ARG A 10 3.35 -6.10 -0.95
C ARG A 10 1.83 -5.97 -1.00
N PRO A 11 1.15 -6.48 -2.05
CA PRO A 11 -0.31 -6.40 -2.19
C PRO A 11 -1.08 -6.94 -0.97
N ASP A 12 -0.58 -8.02 -0.40
CA ASP A 12 -1.11 -8.72 0.77
C ASP A 12 -1.01 -7.90 2.07
N LEU A 13 -0.11 -6.91 2.13
CA LEU A 13 0.10 -6.10 3.35
C LEU A 13 -0.45 -4.67 3.24
N ILE A 14 -0.57 -4.13 2.02
CA ILE A 14 -1.07 -2.78 1.76
C ILE A 14 -2.41 -2.49 2.48
N PRO A 15 -3.43 -3.37 2.45
CA PRO A 15 -4.69 -3.12 3.15
C PRO A 15 -4.52 -2.97 4.66
N ALA A 16 -3.64 -3.77 5.27
CA ALA A 16 -3.36 -3.70 6.70
C ALA A 16 -2.68 -2.37 7.07
N PHE A 17 -1.75 -1.88 6.24
CA PHE A 17 -1.11 -0.58 6.47
C PHE A 17 -2.11 0.57 6.39
N ILE A 18 -2.99 0.55 5.39
CA ILE A 18 -4.04 1.57 5.24
C ILE A 18 -5.01 1.52 6.44
N GLY A 19 -5.46 0.33 6.85
CA GLY A 19 -6.34 0.16 8.01
C GLY A 19 -5.71 0.56 9.36
N MET A 20 -4.37 0.54 9.45
CA MET A 20 -3.63 1.11 10.59
C MET A 20 -3.51 2.65 10.55
N GLY A 21 -4.01 3.30 9.49
CA GLY A 21 -3.96 4.74 9.29
C GLY A 21 -2.65 5.25 8.67
N LEU A 22 -1.88 4.40 7.99
CA LEU A 22 -0.72 4.87 7.23
C LEU A 22 -1.20 5.54 5.95
N THR A 23 -0.65 6.73 5.69
CA THR A 23 -1.01 7.55 4.51
C THR A 23 0.10 7.59 3.47
N GLU A 24 1.27 7.01 3.75
CA GLU A 24 2.43 7.01 2.87
C GLU A 24 3.10 5.63 2.83
N LEU A 25 3.38 5.15 1.61
CA LEU A 25 4.07 3.88 1.34
C LEU A 25 5.24 4.15 0.38
N SER A 26 6.46 3.83 0.79
CA SER A 26 7.69 3.99 0.01
C SER A 26 8.28 2.64 -0.37
N MET A 27 8.53 2.44 -1.66
CA MET A 27 8.92 1.16 -2.25
C MET A 27 9.74 1.36 -3.53
N SER A 28 10.35 0.28 -4.01
CA SER A 28 11.03 0.24 -5.31
C SER A 28 10.06 0.60 -6.47
N PRO A 29 10.51 1.34 -7.51
CA PRO A 29 9.65 1.77 -8.61
C PRO A 29 8.87 0.63 -9.30
N ALA A 30 9.47 -0.55 -9.37
CA ALA A 30 8.85 -1.76 -9.94
C ALA A 30 7.56 -2.20 -9.21
N SER A 31 7.43 -1.88 -7.92
CA SER A 31 6.28 -2.27 -7.10
C SER A 31 5.13 -1.27 -7.14
N ILE A 32 5.39 -0.02 -7.58
CA ILE A 32 4.42 1.09 -7.51
C ILE A 32 3.14 0.78 -8.30
N GLN A 33 3.27 0.26 -9.53
CA GLN A 33 2.09 -0.04 -10.36
C GLN A 33 1.21 -1.12 -9.74
N ARG A 34 1.84 -2.16 -9.17
CA ARG A 34 1.13 -3.23 -8.47
C ARG A 34 0.43 -2.69 -7.22
N ALA A 35 1.13 -1.89 -6.41
CA ALA A 35 0.57 -1.28 -5.22
C ALA A 35 -0.63 -0.37 -5.55
N LYS A 36 -0.51 0.49 -6.57
CA LYS A 36 -1.63 1.32 -7.04
C LYS A 36 -2.83 0.50 -7.47
N LYS A 37 -2.62 -0.62 -8.19
CA LYS A 37 -3.69 -1.54 -8.59
C LYS A 37 -4.37 -2.16 -7.37
N THR A 38 -3.60 -2.59 -6.37
CA THR A 38 -4.16 -3.11 -5.10
C THR A 38 -5.04 -2.07 -4.43
N ILE A 39 -4.54 -0.84 -4.26
CA ILE A 39 -5.28 0.24 -3.61
C ILE A 39 -6.56 0.58 -4.39
N ALA A 40 -6.48 0.66 -5.73
CA ALA A 40 -7.65 0.95 -6.56
C ALA A 40 -8.71 -0.18 -6.55
N ALA A 41 -8.31 -1.41 -6.25
CA ALA A 41 -9.22 -2.55 -6.09
C ALA A 41 -9.82 -2.65 -4.68
N MET A 42 -9.31 -1.89 -3.71
CA MET A 42 -9.93 -1.78 -2.38
C MET A 42 -11.21 -0.96 -2.51
N ALA A 43 -12.31 -1.45 -1.93
CA ALA A 43 -13.51 -0.64 -1.79
C ALA A 43 -13.17 0.58 -0.90
N PRO A 44 -13.68 1.78 -1.20
CA PRO A 44 -13.53 2.91 -0.27
C PRO A 44 -14.18 2.51 1.05
N GLU A 45 -13.39 2.52 2.13
CA GLU A 45 -13.93 2.41 3.48
C GLU A 45 -14.90 3.58 3.68
N ARG A 46 -16.17 3.26 3.92
CA ARG A 46 -17.24 4.24 4.19
C ARG A 46 -17.29 4.55 5.67
#